data_AF-A0A537PJJ0-F1
#
_entry.id   AF-A0A537PJJ0-F1
#
_cell.length_a   1.000
_cell.length_b   1.000
_cell.length_c   1.000
_cell.angle_alpha   90.00
_cell.angle_beta   90.00
_cell.angle_gamma   90.00
#
_symmetry.space_group_name_H-M   'P 1'
#
loop_
_entity.id
_entity.type
_entity.pdbx_description
1 polymer ?
#
loop_
_entity_poly.entity_id
_entity_poly.type
_entity_poly.pdbx_seq_one_letter_code
_entity_poly.pdbx_strand_id
1 'polypeptide(L)'
;MQRPLDTRLDQVETRRTAAAAQRDSAAIRDRRIWRVEAAMGAVIRSALACAGVDPTAATRLCVADEAAAALAAIPDMPELQRADDNDTGAADAQDRAPVDAFASKIQAMTRGYSPDFANAPFAELLAWSLAQPAAE
;
A
#
# COMPACT_ATOMS: atom_id res chain seq x y z
N MET A 1 -16.62 40.58 -30.15
CA MET A 1 -16.01 40.97 -28.86
C MET A 1 -16.52 40.02 -27.79
N GLN A 2 -15.75 38.98 -27.43
CA GLN A 2 -16.05 38.17 -26.25
C GLN A 2 -15.88 39.04 -25.00
N ARG A 3 -16.82 38.94 -24.05
CA ARG A 3 -16.83 39.83 -22.89
C ARG A 3 -15.77 39.36 -21.89
N PRO A 4 -15.04 40.28 -21.22
CA PRO A 4 -14.03 39.95 -20.21
C PRO A 4 -14.54 39.07 -19.05
N LEU A 5 -15.86 39.00 -18.85
CA LEU A 5 -16.50 38.16 -17.84
C LEU A 5 -16.52 36.68 -18.23
N ASP A 6 -16.70 36.37 -19.51
CA ASP A 6 -16.75 34.99 -20.02
C ASP A 6 -15.37 34.32 -19.82
N THR A 7 -14.30 35.05 -20.14
CA THR A 7 -12.91 34.59 -19.94
C THR A 7 -12.56 34.35 -18.46
N ARG A 8 -13.13 35.13 -17.53
CA ARG A 8 -12.89 34.94 -16.09
C ARG A 8 -13.68 33.74 -15.55
N LEU A 9 -14.87 33.48 -16.09
CA LEU A 9 -15.67 32.32 -15.73
C LEU A 9 -14.96 31.03 -16.18
N ASP A 10 -14.52 30.97 -17.43
CA ASP A 10 -13.77 29.83 -17.99
C ASP A 10 -12.50 29.53 -17.18
N GLN A 11 -11.78 30.56 -16.74
CA GLN A 11 -10.58 30.40 -15.90
C GLN A 11 -10.91 29.84 -14.51
N VAL A 12 -12.03 30.25 -13.90
CA VAL A 12 -12.45 29.74 -12.59
C VAL A 12 -12.91 28.29 -12.72
N GLU A 13 -13.68 27.96 -13.75
CA GLU A 13 -14.10 26.58 -14.03
C GLU A 13 -12.91 25.66 -14.29
N THR A 14 -11.95 26.09 -15.13
CA THR A 14 -10.72 25.34 -15.38
C THR A 14 -9.90 25.10 -14.11
N ARG A 15 -9.79 26.11 -13.22
CA ARG A 15 -9.10 25.95 -11.94
C ARG A 15 -9.84 24.99 -11.01
N ARG A 16 -11.17 25.01 -11.02
CA ARG A 16 -12.00 24.13 -10.19
C ARG A 16 -11.89 22.68 -10.64
N THR A 17 -11.91 22.42 -11.94
CA THR A 17 -11.73 21.06 -12.49
C THR A 17 -10.32 20.54 -12.25
N ALA A 18 -9.28 21.36 -12.44
CA ALA A 18 -7.91 20.97 -12.12
C ALA A 18 -7.71 20.65 -10.63
N ALA A 19 -8.29 21.45 -9.73
CA ALA A 19 -8.23 21.18 -8.29
C ALA A 19 -9.02 19.93 -7.87
N ALA A 20 -10.12 19.60 -8.57
CA ALA A 20 -10.84 18.34 -8.36
C ALA A 20 -9.97 17.16 -8.79
N ALA A 21 -9.42 17.19 -10.02
CA ALA A 21 -8.54 16.14 -10.53
C ALA A 21 -7.28 15.92 -9.67
N GLN A 22 -6.71 16.97 -9.09
CA GLN A 22 -5.57 16.84 -8.18
C GLN A 22 -5.94 16.19 -6.86
N ARG A 23 -7.12 16.51 -6.29
CA ARG A 23 -7.63 15.83 -5.09
C ARG A 23 -7.92 14.36 -5.37
N ASP A 24 -8.50 14.06 -6.53
CA ASP A 24 -8.78 12.68 -6.94
C ASP A 24 -7.47 11.88 -7.11
N SER A 25 -6.44 12.49 -7.72
CA SER A 25 -5.12 11.86 -7.86
C SER A 25 -4.42 11.61 -6.52
N ALA A 26 -4.52 12.54 -5.58
CA ALA A 26 -3.98 12.35 -4.23
C ALA A 26 -4.73 11.24 -3.48
N ALA A 27 -6.07 11.25 -3.54
CA ALA A 27 -6.89 10.21 -2.92
C ALA A 27 -6.61 8.82 -3.49
N ILE A 28 -6.40 8.69 -4.81
CA ILE A 28 -6.00 7.43 -5.45
C ILE A 28 -4.62 6.98 -4.95
N ARG A 29 -3.66 7.90 -4.84
CA ARG A 29 -2.31 7.58 -4.33
C ARG A 29 -2.35 7.13 -2.87
N ASP A 30 -3.07 7.84 -2.02
CA ASP A 30 -3.18 7.52 -0.60
C ASP A 30 -3.90 6.18 -0.40
N ARG A 31 -4.98 5.93 -1.14
CA ARG A 31 -5.68 4.63 -1.17
C ARG A 31 -4.74 3.50 -1.61
N ARG A 32 -3.87 3.72 -2.60
CA ARG A 32 -2.88 2.72 -3.02
C ARG A 32 -1.86 2.42 -1.92
N ILE A 33 -1.31 3.45 -1.27
CA ILE A 33 -0.35 3.28 -0.16
C ILE A 33 -1.00 2.48 0.98
N TRP A 34 -2.21 2.86 1.38
CA TRP A 34 -2.92 2.14 2.45
C TRP A 34 -3.22 0.69 2.09
N ARG A 35 -3.51 0.39 0.82
CA ARG A 35 -3.66 -1.01 0.39
C ARG A 35 -2.39 -1.81 0.53
N VAL A 36 -1.26 -1.23 0.14
CA VAL A 36 0.04 -1.89 0.28
C VAL A 36 0.34 -2.14 1.75
N GLU A 37 0.15 -1.16 2.63
CA GLU A 37 0.37 -1.30 4.07
C GLU A 37 -0.55 -2.33 4.72
N ALA A 38 -1.85 -2.33 4.38
CA ALA A 38 -2.81 -3.32 4.85
C ALA A 38 -2.46 -4.74 4.37
N ALA A 39 -2.06 -4.90 3.11
CA ALA A 39 -1.63 -6.17 2.54
C ALA A 39 -0.33 -6.68 3.20
N MET A 40 0.66 -5.81 3.40
CA MET A 40 1.88 -6.13 4.15
C MET A 40 1.54 -6.59 5.57
N GLY A 41 0.62 -5.92 6.25
CA GLY A 41 0.15 -6.33 7.58
C GLY A 41 -0.49 -7.71 7.58
N ALA A 42 -1.28 -8.05 6.56
CA ALA A 42 -1.85 -9.39 6.43
C ALA A 42 -0.77 -10.48 6.26
N VAL A 43 0.24 -10.21 5.43
CA VAL A 43 1.40 -11.11 5.25
C VAL A 43 2.13 -11.32 6.58
N ILE A 44 2.41 -10.23 7.31
CA ILE A 44 3.09 -10.31 8.61
C ILE A 44 2.29 -11.13 9.61
N ARG A 45 0.98 -10.86 9.74
CA ARG A 45 0.10 -11.62 10.67
C ARG A 45 0.07 -13.10 10.35
N SER A 46 -0.02 -13.46 9.07
CA SER A 46 0.01 -14.85 8.63
C SER A 46 1.32 -15.53 9.04
N ALA A 47 2.46 -14.88 8.79
CA ALA A 47 3.76 -15.44 9.13
C ALA A 47 3.96 -15.59 10.64
N LEU A 48 3.54 -14.60 11.44
CA LEU A 48 3.59 -14.67 12.91
C LEU A 48 2.73 -15.83 13.43
N ALA A 49 1.49 -15.94 12.94
CA ALA A 49 0.58 -17.02 13.32
C ALA A 49 1.15 -18.40 12.97
N CYS A 50 1.73 -18.56 11.77
CA CYS A 50 2.40 -19.80 11.38
C CYS A 50 3.61 -20.15 12.27
N ALA A 51 4.31 -19.15 12.79
CA ALA A 51 5.42 -19.33 13.73
C ALA A 51 4.96 -19.50 15.19
N GLY A 52 3.65 -19.52 15.46
CA GLY A 52 3.10 -19.61 16.81
C GLY A 52 3.30 -18.34 17.66
N VAL A 53 3.60 -17.21 17.03
CA VAL A 53 3.74 -15.91 17.67
C VAL A 53 2.38 -15.20 17.60
N ASP A 54 1.91 -14.69 18.75
CA ASP A 54 0.69 -13.89 18.81
C ASP A 54 0.88 -12.58 18.00
N PRO A 55 0.13 -12.39 16.90
CA PRO A 55 0.27 -11.17 16.10
C PRO A 55 -0.13 -9.91 16.87
N THR A 56 -0.97 -10.02 17.89
CA THR A 56 -1.40 -8.85 18.70
C THR A 56 -0.27 -8.28 19.55
N ALA A 57 0.78 -9.07 19.80
CA ALA A 57 1.98 -8.61 20.50
C ALA A 57 2.86 -7.69 19.62
N ALA A 58 2.69 -7.72 18.29
CA ALA A 58 3.48 -6.92 17.37
C ALA A 58 2.91 -5.50 17.23
N THR A 59 3.29 -4.62 18.17
CA THR A 59 2.76 -3.24 18.29
C THR A 59 2.79 -2.44 16.99
N ARG A 60 3.80 -2.67 16.13
CA ARG A 60 3.96 -1.98 14.84
C ARG A 60 2.93 -2.39 13.78
N LEU A 61 2.12 -3.42 14.00
CA LEU A 61 0.98 -3.74 13.13
C LEU A 61 -0.14 -2.70 13.20
N CYS A 62 -0.12 -1.79 14.17
CA CYS A 62 -1.07 -0.67 14.21
C CYS A 62 -1.06 0.16 12.92
N VAL A 63 0.07 0.28 12.23
CA VAL A 63 0.17 0.98 10.93
C VAL A 63 -0.72 0.31 9.88
N ALA A 64 -0.72 -1.02 9.83
CA ALA A 64 -1.57 -1.76 8.91
C ALA A 64 -3.05 -1.71 9.31
N ASP A 65 -3.35 -1.61 10.61
CA ASP A 65 -4.72 -1.43 11.11
C ASP A 65 -5.26 -0.04 10.78
N GLU A 66 -4.44 1.00 10.95
CA GLU A 66 -4.77 2.38 10.56
C GLU A 66 -5.01 2.47 9.05
N ALA A 67 -4.14 1.85 8.25
CA ALA A 67 -4.31 1.78 6.80
C ALA A 67 -5.61 1.03 6.40
N ALA A 68 -5.91 -0.10 7.04
CA ALA A 68 -7.14 -0.84 6.80
C ALA A 68 -8.40 -0.04 7.20
N ALA A 69 -8.35 0.68 8.33
CA ALA A 69 -9.42 1.56 8.76
C ALA A 69 -9.61 2.76 7.81
N ALA A 70 -8.52 3.34 7.33
CA ALA A 70 -8.55 4.43 6.36
C ALA A 70 -9.15 3.98 5.02
N LEU A 71 -8.83 2.77 4.56
CA LEU A 71 -9.45 2.17 3.38
C LEU A 71 -10.96 1.96 3.56
N ALA A 72 -11.37 1.41 4.71
CA ALA A 72 -12.78 1.17 5.01
C ALA A 72 -13.60 2.47 5.10
N ALA A 73 -12.95 3.59 5.43
CA ALA A 73 -13.58 4.91 5.48
C ALA A 73 -13.77 5.56 4.10
N ILE A 74 -13.11 5.06 3.04
CA ILE A 74 -13.30 5.54 1.68
C ILE A 74 -14.47 4.80 1.04
N PRO A 75 -15.57 5.48 0.66
CA PRO A 75 -16.65 4.85 -0.08
C PRO A 75 -16.14 4.24 -1.39
N ASP A 76 -16.50 2.99 -1.66
CA ASP A 76 -16.16 2.32 -2.91
C ASP A 76 -16.95 2.96 -4.06
N MET A 77 -16.29 3.87 -4.79
CA MET A 77 -16.82 4.43 -6.02
C MET A 77 -16.36 3.60 -7.22
N PRO A 78 -17.21 3.38 -8.24
CA PRO A 78 -16.86 2.61 -9.45
C PRO A 78 -15.62 3.12 -10.18
N GLU A 79 -15.30 4.41 -10.07
CA GLU A 79 -14.11 5.04 -10.62
C GLU A 79 -12.84 4.61 -9.88
N LEU A 80 -12.91 4.48 -8.56
CA LEU A 80 -11.79 4.00 -7.73
C LEU A 80 -11.52 2.53 -8.02
N GLN A 81 -12.57 1.69 -8.05
CA GLN A 81 -12.43 0.27 -8.36
C GLN A 81 -11.76 0.04 -9.74
N ARG A 82 -12.17 0.80 -10.77
CA ARG A 82 -11.52 0.74 -12.10
C ARG A 82 -10.07 1.20 -12.09
N ALA A 83 -9.73 2.24 -11.32
CA ALA A 83 -8.35 2.71 -11.17
C ALA A 83 -7.46 1.70 -10.44
N ASP A 84 -8.07 0.84 -9.62
CA ASP A 84 -7.40 -0.22 -8.89
C ASP A 84 -7.17 -1.45 -9.77
N ASP A 85 -8.19 -1.88 -10.52
CA ASP A 85 -8.12 -3.05 -11.41
C ASP A 85 -7.13 -2.84 -12.59
N ASN A 86 -6.96 -1.60 -13.03
CA ASN A 86 -6.01 -1.25 -14.09
C ASN A 86 -4.54 -1.24 -13.62
N ASP A 87 -4.29 -1.23 -12.30
CA ASP A 87 -2.94 -1.16 -11.73
C ASP A 87 -2.30 -2.55 -11.56
N THR A 88 -3.11 -3.56 -11.27
CA THR A 88 -2.68 -4.96 -11.07
C THR A 88 -2.10 -5.59 -12.34
N GLY A 89 -2.39 -5.04 -13.53
CA GLY A 89 -1.93 -5.55 -14.82
C GLY A 89 -0.55 -5.06 -15.27
N ALA A 90 0.04 -4.06 -14.61
CA ALA A 90 1.19 -3.31 -15.15
C ALA A 90 2.54 -3.59 -14.47
N ALA A 91 2.68 -4.67 -13.70
CA ALA A 91 4.00 -5.14 -13.29
C ALA A 91 4.69 -5.76 -14.50
N ASP A 92 5.51 -4.97 -15.19
CA ASP A 92 6.27 -5.41 -16.35
C ASP A 92 7.13 -6.62 -15.98
N ALA A 93 7.33 -7.56 -16.91
CA ALA A 93 8.19 -8.71 -16.67
C ALA A 93 9.62 -8.28 -16.30
N GLN A 94 10.02 -7.08 -16.75
CA GLN A 94 11.28 -6.43 -16.40
C GLN A 94 11.38 -6.03 -14.92
N ASP A 95 10.26 -5.71 -14.25
CA ASP A 95 10.23 -5.33 -12.84
C ASP A 95 10.27 -6.55 -11.90
N ARG A 96 9.97 -7.76 -12.40
CA ARG A 96 9.99 -8.99 -11.60
C ARG A 96 11.39 -9.47 -11.25
N ALA A 97 12.33 -9.44 -12.20
CA ALA A 97 13.68 -9.95 -11.95
C ALA A 97 14.46 -9.21 -10.84
N PRO A 98 14.38 -7.86 -10.72
CA PRO A 98 14.94 -7.14 -9.58
C PRO A 98 14.27 -7.49 -8.24
N VAL A 99 12.95 -7.72 -8.23
CA VAL A 99 12.19 -8.07 -7.02
C VAL A 99 12.59 -9.46 -6.52
N ASP A 100 12.73 -10.44 -7.40
CA ASP A 100 13.11 -11.81 -7.03
C ASP A 100 14.54 -11.87 -6.46
N ALA A 101 15.47 -11.11 -7.05
CA ALA A 101 16.85 -10.99 -6.55
C ALA A 101 16.90 -10.30 -5.18
N PHE A 102 16.07 -9.28 -4.98
CA PHE A 102 15.97 -8.59 -3.70
C PHE A 102 15.35 -9.51 -2.62
N ALA A 103 14.28 -10.24 -2.95
CA ALA A 103 13.65 -11.20 -2.03
C ALA A 103 14.64 -12.29 -1.60
N SER A 104 15.41 -12.83 -2.55
CA SER A 104 16.46 -13.82 -2.26
C SER A 104 17.53 -13.29 -1.31
N LYS A 105 17.92 -12.02 -1.46
CA LYS A 105 18.88 -11.37 -0.56
C LYS A 105 18.30 -11.14 0.83
N ILE A 106 17.06 -10.68 0.94
CA ILE A 106 16.37 -10.53 2.23
C ILE A 106 16.32 -11.88 2.93
N GLN A 107 15.89 -12.94 2.25
CA GLN A 107 15.83 -14.29 2.81
C GLN A 107 17.20 -14.77 3.29
N ALA A 108 18.27 -14.51 2.55
CA ALA A 108 19.62 -14.89 2.98
C ALA A 108 20.06 -14.15 4.26
N MET A 109 19.68 -12.88 4.43
CA MET A 109 20.05 -12.09 5.61
C MET A 109 19.23 -12.44 6.87
N THR A 110 17.99 -12.90 6.70
CA THR A 110 17.06 -13.18 7.81
C THR A 110 16.99 -14.66 8.18
N ARG A 111 17.74 -15.55 7.51
CA ARG A 111 17.85 -16.96 7.89
C ARG A 111 18.39 -17.11 9.31
N GLY A 112 17.59 -17.76 10.18
CA GLY A 112 17.94 -17.97 11.59
C GLY A 112 17.83 -16.72 12.46
N TYR A 113 17.39 -15.59 11.89
CA TYR A 113 17.10 -14.38 12.63
C TYR A 113 15.68 -14.43 13.21
N SER A 114 15.53 -14.07 14.48
CA SER A 114 14.24 -13.85 15.11
C SER A 114 14.20 -12.40 15.61
N PRO A 115 13.36 -11.54 15.03
CA PRO A 115 13.22 -10.18 15.50
C PRO A 115 12.58 -10.16 16.90
N ASP A 116 12.80 -9.07 17.63
CA ASP A 116 11.97 -8.75 18.79
C ASP A 116 10.58 -8.33 18.28
N PHE A 117 9.66 -9.29 18.15
CA PHE A 117 8.35 -9.08 17.55
C PHE A 117 7.55 -7.95 18.20
N ALA A 118 7.78 -7.64 19.48
CA ALA A 118 7.08 -6.58 20.18
C ALA A 118 7.48 -5.17 19.71
N ASN A 119 8.76 -4.98 19.39
CA ASN A 119 9.35 -3.66 19.14
C ASN A 119 9.94 -3.50 17.73
N ALA A 120 10.08 -4.59 16.97
CA ALA A 120 10.70 -4.58 15.66
C ALA A 120 9.99 -3.61 14.70
N PRO A 121 10.73 -2.84 13.90
CA PRO A 121 10.17 -1.99 12.86
C PRO A 121 9.29 -2.77 11.89
N PHE A 122 8.27 -2.11 11.32
CA PHE A 122 7.35 -2.73 10.36
C PHE A 122 8.06 -3.36 9.16
N ALA A 123 9.08 -2.69 8.62
CA ALA A 123 9.90 -3.21 7.52
C ALA A 123 10.70 -4.46 7.90
N GLU A 124 11.14 -4.56 9.15
CA GLU A 124 11.87 -5.72 9.66
C GLU A 124 10.94 -6.92 9.85
N LEU A 125 9.75 -6.69 10.41
CA LEU A 125 8.69 -7.69 10.50
C LEU A 125 8.30 -8.21 9.12
N LEU A 126 8.17 -7.33 8.13
CA LEU A 126 7.90 -7.71 6.74
C LEU A 126 9.04 -8.54 6.16
N ALA A 127 10.29 -8.10 6.30
CA ALA A 127 11.46 -8.81 5.79
C ALA A 127 11.60 -10.21 6.40
N TRP A 128 11.34 -10.35 7.70
CA TRP A 128 11.32 -11.64 8.38
C TRP A 128 10.17 -12.52 7.88
N SER A 129 8.98 -11.95 7.68
CA SER A 129 7.79 -12.68 7.21
C SER A 129 7.97 -13.23 5.79
N LEU A 130 8.55 -12.43 4.89
CA LEU A 130 8.87 -12.84 3.52
C LEU A 130 9.95 -13.93 3.43
N ALA A 131 10.76 -14.07 4.48
CA ALA A 131 11.79 -15.09 4.53
C ALA A 131 11.31 -16.43 5.08
N GLN A 132 10.12 -16.47 5.68
CA GLN A 132 9.53 -17.71 6.15
C GLN A 132 9.20 -18.63 4.97
N PRO A 133 9.43 -19.94 5.09
CA PRO A 133 8.95 -20.88 4.09
C PRO A 133 7.43 -20.73 3.96
N ALA A 134 6.92 -20.74 2.73
CA ALA A 134 5.48 -20.81 2.51
C ALA A 134 4.96 -22.06 3.24
N ALA A 135 3.90 -21.91 4.04
CA ALA A 135 3.23 -23.05 4.63
C ALA A 135 2.75 -23.96 3.48
N GLU A 136 3.28 -25.18 3.44
CA GLU A 136 2.82 -26.25 2.53
C GLU A 136 1.39 -26.70 2.83
#